data_AF-Q5C3L4-F1
#
_entry.id   AF-Q5C3L4-F1
#
_cell.length_a   1.000
_cell.length_b   1.000
_cell.length_c   1.000
_cell.angle_alpha   90.00
_cell.angle_beta   90.00
_cell.angle_gamma   90.00
#
_symmetry.space_group_name_H-M   'P 1'
#
loop_
_entity.id
_entity.type
_entity.pdbx_description
1 polymer ?
#
loop_
_entity_poly.entity_id
_entity_poly.type
_entity_poly.pdbx_seq_one_letter_code
_entity_poly.pdbx_strand_id
1 'polypeptide(L)'
;YLTLDMVMGDWISCCWRNMFACINLLRILNMLTKWKHSRIMLLVVFKSAPILKRGLRVRHAMLQLYILKLLKLQSRYFGRQWRKNNMPIMSAIYQKVRHRLTDDWAYGNDVDALPWQFQVEECSLRTNVDQFNQRRYCNHWIDPEYKPVDNCLMSVLSQPVQLSDEFKQNYEKWLEEEVFSVPINWSHVLAR
;
A
#
# COMPACT_ATOMS: atom_id res chain seq x y z
N TYR A 1 -34.21 17.43 -28.58
CA TYR A 1 -33.34 16.28 -28.90
C TYR A 1 -31.94 16.54 -28.35
N LEU A 2 -31.72 16.19 -27.07
CA LEU A 2 -30.39 16.13 -26.48
C LEU A 2 -29.99 14.66 -26.54
N THR A 3 -29.02 14.35 -27.40
CA THR A 3 -28.60 13.00 -27.72
C THR A 3 -28.01 12.32 -26.48
N LEU A 4 -28.47 11.08 -26.26
CA LEU A 4 -27.99 10.14 -25.24
C LEU A 4 -26.47 9.90 -25.32
N ASP A 5 -25.86 10.27 -26.45
CA ASP A 5 -24.43 10.18 -26.74
C ASP A 5 -23.56 11.06 -25.83
N MET A 6 -24.05 12.22 -25.34
CA MET A 6 -23.28 13.03 -24.38
C MET A 6 -23.20 12.38 -22.99
N VAL A 7 -24.14 11.49 -22.64
CA VAL A 7 -24.14 10.79 -21.34
C VAL A 7 -23.33 9.50 -21.42
N MET A 8 -23.24 8.87 -22.59
CA MET A 8 -22.46 7.67 -22.86
C MET A 8 -20.97 7.95 -23.17
N GLY A 9 -20.64 9.15 -23.67
CA GLY A 9 -19.28 9.56 -24.04
C GLY A 9 -18.25 9.50 -22.90
N ASP A 10 -18.68 9.61 -21.64
CA ASP A 10 -17.80 9.52 -20.46
C ASP A 10 -17.43 8.06 -20.09
N TRP A 11 -18.22 7.06 -20.51
CA TRP A 11 -18.04 5.65 -20.11
C TRP A 11 -17.08 4.88 -21.03
N ILE A 12 -16.85 5.38 -22.24
CA ILE A 12 -16.00 4.76 -23.26
C ILE A 12 -14.49 4.88 -22.91
N SER A 13 -14.11 5.77 -22.00
CA SER A 13 -12.70 6.14 -21.78
C SER A 13 -11.95 5.34 -20.70
N CYS A 14 -12.54 4.32 -20.04
CA CYS A 14 -11.84 3.54 -19.00
C CYS A 14 -11.84 2.03 -19.25
N CYS A 15 -10.67 1.40 -19.12
CA CYS A 15 -10.53 -0.05 -19.23
C CYS A 15 -11.30 -0.75 -18.10
N TRP A 16 -12.30 -1.58 -18.44
CA TRP A 16 -13.13 -2.28 -17.46
C TRP A 16 -12.30 -3.15 -16.50
N ARG A 17 -11.21 -3.76 -16.99
CA ARG A 17 -10.31 -4.59 -16.19
C ARG A 17 -9.66 -3.77 -15.08
N ASN A 18 -9.22 -2.56 -15.40
CA ASN A 18 -8.63 -1.65 -14.42
C ASN A 18 -9.69 -1.19 -13.41
N MET A 19 -10.90 -0.85 -13.89
CA MET A 19 -12.00 -0.46 -13.01
C MET A 19 -12.35 -1.57 -12.01
N PHE A 20 -12.51 -2.79 -12.52
CA PHE A 20 -12.81 -3.98 -11.72
C PHE A 20 -11.68 -4.27 -10.72
N ALA A 21 -10.43 -4.23 -11.16
CA ALA A 21 -9.27 -4.42 -10.28
C ALA A 21 -9.24 -3.36 -9.16
N CYS A 22 -9.42 -2.08 -9.48
CA CYS A 22 -9.47 -1.01 -8.48
C CYS A 22 -10.60 -1.20 -7.45
N ILE A 23 -11.80 -1.59 -7.90
CA ILE A 23 -12.93 -1.87 -6.99
C ILE A 23 -12.60 -3.04 -6.06
N ASN A 24 -12.00 -4.11 -6.58
CA ASN A 24 -11.63 -5.27 -5.77
C ASN A 24 -10.52 -4.94 -4.78
N LEU A 25 -9.50 -4.18 -5.18
CA LEU A 25 -8.46 -3.70 -4.28
C LEU A 25 -9.07 -2.86 -3.14
N LEU A 26 -9.99 -1.95 -3.44
CA LEU A 26 -10.68 -1.17 -2.42
C LEU A 26 -11.56 -2.03 -1.50
N ARG A 27 -12.21 -3.06 -2.04
CA ARG A 27 -13.01 -4.04 -1.26
C ARG A 27 -12.13 -4.80 -0.27
N ILE A 28 -11.04 -5.38 -0.75
CA ILE A 28 -10.07 -6.10 0.08
C ILE A 28 -9.51 -5.15 1.13
N LEU A 29 -9.11 -3.94 0.75
CA LEU A 29 -8.59 -2.95 1.69
C LEU A 29 -9.62 -2.60 2.78
N ASN A 30 -10.90 -2.46 2.42
CA ASN A 30 -11.97 -2.28 3.41
C ASN A 30 -12.07 -3.49 4.36
N MET A 31 -11.97 -4.72 3.85
CA MET A 31 -12.01 -5.92 4.69
C MET A 31 -10.83 -5.98 5.66
N LEU A 32 -9.63 -5.64 5.20
CA LEU A 32 -8.42 -5.66 6.02
C LEU A 32 -8.45 -4.58 7.12
N THR A 33 -9.11 -3.46 6.89
CA THR A 33 -9.04 -2.28 7.80
C THR A 33 -10.24 -2.13 8.71
N LYS A 34 -11.41 -2.66 8.32
CA LYS A 34 -12.65 -2.53 9.10
C LYS A 34 -12.47 -3.09 10.52
N TRP A 35 -12.72 -2.25 11.52
CA TRP A 35 -12.57 -2.56 12.95
C TRP A 35 -11.13 -2.91 13.38
N LYS A 36 -10.11 -2.55 12.59
CA LYS A 36 -8.70 -2.81 12.91
C LYS A 36 -7.96 -1.49 13.03
N HIS A 37 -7.86 -0.97 14.25
CA HIS A 37 -7.26 0.34 14.55
C HIS A 37 -5.86 0.49 13.93
N SER A 38 -4.96 -0.47 14.18
CA SER A 38 -3.59 -0.45 13.67
C SER A 38 -3.49 -0.37 12.13
N ARG A 39 -4.38 -1.07 11.42
CA ARG A 39 -4.41 -1.03 9.95
C ARG A 39 -4.99 0.25 9.40
N ILE A 40 -5.96 0.84 10.09
CA ILE A 40 -6.47 2.18 9.73
C ILE A 40 -5.38 3.22 10.00
N MET A 41 -4.65 3.11 11.11
CA MET A 41 -3.54 4.00 11.44
C MET A 41 -2.42 3.91 10.39
N LEU A 42 -2.08 2.70 9.91
CA LEU A 42 -1.16 2.50 8.80
C LEU A 42 -1.54 3.34 7.57
N LEU A 43 -2.83 3.32 7.20
CA LEU A 43 -3.36 4.11 6.09
C LEU A 43 -3.27 5.63 6.32
N VAL A 44 -3.42 6.07 7.56
CA VAL A 44 -3.31 7.48 7.96
C VAL A 44 -1.85 7.94 7.89
N VAL A 45 -0.93 7.14 8.42
CA VAL A 45 0.52 7.43 8.47
C VAL A 45 1.11 7.46 7.06
N PHE A 46 0.74 6.52 6.19
CA PHE A 46 1.13 6.53 4.77
C PHE A 46 0.35 7.52 3.89
N LYS A 47 -0.42 8.45 4.49
CA LYS A 47 -1.13 9.52 3.78
C LYS A 47 -2.00 9.00 2.63
N SER A 48 -2.75 7.92 2.86
CA SER A 48 -3.60 7.32 1.82
C SER A 48 -4.77 8.21 1.39
N ALA A 49 -5.24 9.10 2.28
CA ALA A 49 -6.40 9.96 2.02
C ALA A 49 -6.27 10.83 0.74
N PRO A 50 -5.16 11.54 0.47
CA PRO A 50 -4.93 12.20 -0.82
C PRO A 50 -5.16 11.31 -2.06
N ILE A 51 -4.70 10.06 -2.05
CA ILE A 51 -4.88 9.12 -3.17
C ILE A 51 -6.35 8.76 -3.32
N LEU A 52 -7.01 8.42 -2.21
CA LEU A 52 -8.44 8.12 -2.16
C LEU A 52 -9.29 9.31 -2.64
N LYS A 53 -8.95 10.54 -2.24
CA LYS A 53 -9.60 11.77 -2.70
C LYS A 53 -9.50 11.96 -4.21
N ARG A 54 -8.35 11.66 -4.82
CA ARG A 54 -8.21 11.68 -6.28
C ARG A 54 -9.11 10.64 -6.93
N GLY A 55 -9.21 9.45 -6.34
CA GLY A 55 -10.11 8.38 -6.81
C GLY A 55 -11.59 8.77 -6.83
N LEU A 56 -12.05 9.68 -5.96
CA LEU A 56 -13.43 10.18 -5.98
C LEU A 56 -13.80 10.93 -7.27
N ARG A 57 -12.82 11.42 -8.04
CA ARG A 57 -13.07 12.09 -9.33
C ARG A 57 -13.61 11.13 -10.39
N VAL A 58 -13.35 9.83 -10.25
CA VAL A 58 -13.86 8.80 -11.14
C VAL A 58 -15.35 8.61 -10.87
N ARG A 59 -16.19 8.85 -11.89
CA ARG A 59 -17.66 8.80 -11.81
C ARG A 59 -18.22 7.37 -11.81
N HIS A 60 -17.67 6.49 -10.98
CA HIS A 60 -18.15 5.11 -10.83
C HIS A 60 -18.69 4.86 -9.40
N ALA A 61 -19.99 4.58 -9.29
CA ALA A 61 -20.70 4.54 -8.01
C ALA A 61 -20.09 3.55 -7.00
N MET A 62 -19.77 2.32 -7.43
CA MET A 62 -19.17 1.33 -6.53
C MET A 62 -17.77 1.73 -6.07
N LEU A 63 -16.97 2.31 -6.96
CA LEU A 63 -15.62 2.74 -6.64
C LEU A 63 -15.67 3.85 -5.58
N GLN A 64 -16.47 4.89 -5.85
CA GLN A 64 -16.69 5.99 -4.91
C GLN A 64 -17.21 5.50 -3.56
N LEU A 65 -18.14 4.54 -3.53
CA LEU A 65 -18.67 3.99 -2.27
C LEU A 65 -17.58 3.36 -1.40
N TYR A 66 -16.70 2.53 -1.97
CA TYR A 66 -15.63 1.90 -1.19
C TYR A 66 -14.52 2.87 -0.80
N ILE A 67 -14.27 3.90 -1.61
CA ILE A 67 -13.40 5.02 -1.23
C ILE A 67 -13.98 5.79 -0.03
N LEU A 68 -15.27 6.14 -0.08
CA LEU A 68 -15.93 6.87 1.01
C LEU A 68 -15.95 6.07 2.31
N LYS A 69 -16.09 4.73 2.24
CA LYS A 69 -15.96 3.86 3.42
C LYS A 69 -14.56 3.94 4.05
N LEU A 70 -13.50 3.94 3.25
CA LEU A 70 -12.13 4.08 3.76
C LEU A 70 -11.86 5.47 4.34
N LEU A 71 -12.37 6.52 3.69
CA LEU A 71 -12.26 7.88 4.20
C LEU A 71 -13.05 8.07 5.51
N LYS A 72 -14.22 7.42 5.64
CA LYS A 72 -15.00 7.36 6.89
C LYS A 72 -14.19 6.72 8.02
N LEU A 73 -13.51 5.61 7.77
CA LEU A 73 -12.68 4.95 8.79
C LEU A 73 -11.52 5.83 9.26
N GLN A 74 -10.90 6.58 8.35
CA GLN A 74 -9.73 7.41 8.65
C GLN A 74 -10.07 8.77 9.30
N SER A 75 -11.27 9.31 9.09
CA SER A 75 -11.61 10.69 9.49
C SER A 75 -11.50 10.97 10.99
N ARG A 76 -11.59 9.95 11.84
CA ARG A 76 -11.41 10.08 13.30
C ARG A 76 -9.99 10.50 13.68
N TYR A 77 -9.01 10.21 12.83
CA TYR A 77 -7.58 10.48 13.07
C TYR A 77 -7.09 11.81 12.48
N PHE A 78 -7.84 12.42 11.56
CA PHE A 78 -7.42 13.70 10.94
C PHE A 78 -7.86 14.94 11.72
N GLY A 79 -8.72 14.77 12.74
CA GLY A 79 -9.19 15.85 13.59
C GLY A 79 -10.16 16.84 12.93
N ARG A 80 -10.57 17.85 13.71
CA ARG A 80 -11.64 18.80 13.34
C ARG A 80 -11.29 19.66 12.12
N GLN A 81 -10.06 20.18 12.04
CA GLN A 81 -9.64 21.09 10.97
C GLN A 81 -9.70 20.41 9.59
N TRP A 82 -9.28 19.14 9.51
CA TRP A 82 -9.37 18.38 8.27
C TRP A 82 -10.82 18.20 7.83
N ARG A 83 -11.74 17.88 8.75
CA ARG A 83 -13.17 17.72 8.43
C ARG A 83 -13.77 19.01 7.88
N LYS A 84 -13.43 20.17 8.47
CA LYS A 84 -13.82 21.49 7.96
C LYS A 84 -13.35 21.73 6.52
N ASN A 85 -12.10 21.38 6.21
CA ASN A 85 -11.54 21.55 4.88
C ASN A 85 -12.01 20.52 3.86
N ASN A 86 -12.61 19.41 4.31
CA ASN A 86 -13.09 18.31 3.46
C ASN A 86 -14.61 18.11 3.61
N MET A 87 -15.36 19.18 3.87
CA MET A 87 -16.82 19.13 4.04
C MET A 87 -17.56 18.42 2.90
N PRO A 88 -17.22 18.61 1.60
CA PRO A 88 -17.87 17.84 0.54
C PRO A 88 -17.73 16.32 0.70
N ILE A 89 -16.60 15.84 1.22
CA ILE A 89 -16.37 14.43 1.52
C ILE A 89 -17.19 14.02 2.73
N MET A 90 -17.22 14.83 3.78
CA MET A 90 -18.04 14.58 4.97
C MET A 90 -19.52 14.43 4.57
N SER A 91 -20.05 15.34 3.76
CA SER A 91 -21.42 15.28 3.25
C SER A 91 -21.65 14.04 2.39
N ALA A 92 -20.71 13.68 1.51
CA ALA A 92 -20.82 12.47 0.69
C ALA A 92 -20.82 11.18 1.54
N ILE A 93 -20.05 11.13 2.63
CA ILE A 93 -20.09 10.03 3.59
C ILE A 93 -21.45 9.98 4.28
N TYR A 94 -21.99 11.13 4.71
CA TYR A 94 -23.31 11.20 5.31
C TYR A 94 -24.42 10.68 4.40
N GLN A 95 -24.37 11.03 3.12
CA GLN A 95 -25.37 10.64 2.13
C GLN A 95 -25.26 9.18 1.66
N LYS A 96 -24.03 8.67 1.47
CA LYS A 96 -23.79 7.42 0.71
C LYS A 96 -23.31 6.24 1.55
N VAL A 97 -22.83 6.46 2.78
CA VAL A 97 -22.29 5.39 3.63
C VAL A 97 -23.22 5.16 4.81
N ARG A 98 -23.51 3.89 5.11
CA ARG A 98 -24.36 3.52 6.25
C ARG A 98 -23.76 3.98 7.58
N HIS A 99 -24.61 4.52 8.46
CA HIS A 99 -24.27 4.91 9.83
C HIS A 99 -24.82 3.93 10.86
N ARG A 100 -24.16 3.87 12.01
CA ARG A 100 -24.62 3.18 13.22
C ARG A 100 -24.65 4.18 14.37
N LEU A 101 -25.51 3.93 15.36
CA LEU A 101 -25.63 4.79 16.53
C LEU A 101 -24.32 4.91 17.32
N THR A 102 -23.49 3.87 17.28
CA THR A 102 -22.17 3.83 17.94
C THR A 102 -21.03 4.36 17.05
N ASP A 103 -21.30 4.87 15.84
CA ASP A 103 -20.26 5.36 14.95
C ASP A 103 -19.78 6.75 15.39
N ASP A 104 -18.62 6.83 16.02
CA ASP A 104 -17.98 8.07 16.48
C ASP A 104 -17.09 8.74 15.41
N TRP A 105 -17.02 8.20 14.19
CA TRP A 105 -16.07 8.60 13.12
C TRP A 105 -15.95 10.11 12.83
N ALA A 106 -17.03 10.88 12.98
CA ALA A 106 -17.07 12.32 12.70
C ALA A 106 -16.70 13.20 13.91
N TYR A 107 -16.77 12.65 15.13
CA TYR A 107 -16.60 13.39 16.38
C TYR A 107 -15.40 12.90 17.20
N GLY A 108 -15.01 11.64 17.01
CA GLY A 108 -13.79 11.04 17.53
C GLY A 108 -12.58 11.87 17.12
N ASN A 109 -11.76 12.19 18.12
CA ASN A 109 -10.45 12.77 17.95
C ASN A 109 -9.49 11.86 18.70
N ASP A 110 -9.10 10.75 18.05
CA ASP A 110 -8.01 9.91 18.54
C ASP A 110 -6.68 10.63 18.27
N VAL A 111 -6.49 11.75 18.97
CA VAL A 111 -5.26 12.56 18.89
C VAL A 111 -4.10 11.84 19.58
N ASP A 112 -4.42 10.97 20.56
CA ASP A 112 -3.45 10.21 21.35
C ASP A 112 -3.03 8.89 20.70
N ALA A 113 -3.55 8.57 19.51
CA ALA A 113 -3.17 7.35 18.81
C ALA A 113 -1.73 7.48 18.30
N LEU A 114 -0.80 6.86 19.03
CA LEU A 114 0.64 6.99 18.80
C LEU A 114 1.02 6.31 17.47
N PRO A 115 1.68 7.02 16.52
CA PRO A 115 2.05 6.48 15.22
C PRO A 115 3.00 5.29 15.23
N TRP A 116 3.54 4.85 16.36
CA TRP A 116 4.41 3.67 16.43
C TRP A 116 3.71 2.44 17.01
N GLN A 117 2.58 2.59 17.71
CA GLN A 117 1.89 1.46 18.34
C GLN A 117 1.36 0.45 17.32
N PHE A 118 0.94 0.91 16.13
CA PHE A 118 0.47 0.00 15.08
C PHE A 118 1.57 -0.96 14.60
N GLN A 119 2.85 -0.57 14.70
CA GLN A 119 3.97 -1.38 14.21
C GLN A 119 4.15 -2.65 15.02
N VAL A 120 3.93 -2.57 16.34
CA VAL A 120 4.04 -3.72 17.24
C VAL A 120 2.95 -4.74 16.93
N GLU A 121 1.69 -4.29 16.80
CA GLU A 121 0.58 -5.18 16.45
C GLU A 121 0.75 -5.81 15.06
N GLU A 122 1.18 -5.04 14.06
CA GLU A 122 1.40 -5.56 12.71
C GLU A 122 2.61 -6.50 12.63
N CYS A 123 3.67 -6.24 13.40
CA CYS A 123 4.83 -7.13 13.51
C CYS A 123 4.43 -8.46 14.17
N SER A 124 3.70 -8.41 15.29
CA SER A 124 3.16 -9.62 15.94
C SER A 124 2.27 -10.43 15.00
N LEU A 125 1.37 -9.75 14.28
CA LEU A 125 0.49 -10.39 13.30
C LEU A 125 1.28 -11.04 12.14
N ARG A 126 2.32 -10.37 11.64
CA ARG A 126 3.23 -10.93 10.63
C ARG A 126 3.85 -12.23 11.12
N THR A 127 4.44 -12.22 12.31
CA THR A 127 5.05 -13.41 12.93
C THR A 127 4.04 -14.56 13.07
N ASN A 128 2.82 -14.28 13.50
CA ASN A 128 1.77 -15.30 13.63
C ASN A 128 1.36 -15.89 12.27
N VAL A 129 1.24 -15.06 11.23
CA VAL A 129 0.95 -15.49 9.86
C VAL A 129 2.08 -16.36 9.32
N ASP A 130 3.33 -15.95 9.52
CA ASP A 130 4.50 -16.68 9.04
C ASP A 130 4.62 -18.04 9.75
N GLN A 131 4.44 -18.09 11.07
CA GLN A 131 4.41 -19.35 11.83
C GLN A 131 3.26 -20.28 11.39
N PHE A 132 2.08 -19.74 11.11
CA PHE A 132 0.98 -20.53 10.57
C PHE A 132 1.32 -21.10 9.19
N ASN A 133 1.83 -20.26 8.29
CA ASN A 133 2.20 -20.66 6.95
C ASN A 133 3.33 -21.70 6.95
N GLN A 134 4.34 -21.52 7.80
CA GLN A 134 5.43 -22.48 7.98
C GLN A 134 4.89 -23.85 8.40
N ARG A 135 4.03 -23.89 9.43
CA ARG A 135 3.43 -25.15 9.88
C ARG A 135 2.56 -25.82 8.82
N ARG A 136 1.82 -25.04 8.02
CA ARG A 136 0.79 -25.58 7.11
C ARG A 136 1.30 -25.87 5.69
N TYR A 137 2.30 -25.14 5.22
CA TYR A 137 2.74 -25.14 3.82
C TYR A 137 4.24 -25.45 3.61
N CYS A 138 5.10 -25.37 4.64
CA CYS A 138 6.55 -25.48 4.45
C CYS A 138 7.04 -26.90 4.10
N ASN A 139 6.30 -27.94 4.47
CA ASN A 139 6.85 -29.30 4.34
C ASN A 139 6.82 -29.89 2.93
N HIS A 140 6.09 -29.35 1.94
CA HIS A 140 6.01 -30.01 0.61
C HIS A 140 5.69 -29.11 -0.62
N TRP A 141 5.48 -27.79 -0.48
CA TRP A 141 4.82 -26.99 -1.54
C TRP A 141 5.55 -25.72 -2.00
N ILE A 142 6.66 -25.35 -1.37
CA ILE A 142 7.42 -24.17 -1.81
C ILE A 142 8.57 -24.66 -2.69
N ASP A 143 8.34 -24.62 -3.99
CA ASP A 143 9.41 -24.70 -4.98
C ASP A 143 10.50 -23.67 -4.60
N PRO A 144 11.79 -24.06 -4.57
CA PRO A 144 12.92 -23.19 -4.23
C PRO A 144 12.89 -21.81 -4.92
N GLU A 145 12.33 -21.72 -6.13
CA GLU A 145 12.21 -20.47 -6.89
C GLU A 145 11.24 -19.46 -6.25
N TYR A 146 10.25 -19.94 -5.47
CA TYR A 146 9.23 -19.10 -4.82
C TYR A 146 9.46 -18.89 -3.33
N LYS A 147 10.67 -19.17 -2.84
CA LYS A 147 11.04 -18.83 -1.46
C LYS A 147 11.06 -17.30 -1.29
N PRO A 148 10.64 -16.77 -0.13
CA PRO A 148 10.74 -15.34 0.14
C PRO A 148 12.20 -14.90 0.01
N VAL A 149 12.46 -13.91 -0.84
CA VAL A 149 13.78 -13.31 -0.98
C VAL A 149 14.03 -12.39 0.21
N ASP A 150 15.24 -12.45 0.77
CA ASP A 150 15.66 -11.51 1.80
C ASP A 150 15.83 -10.11 1.20
N ASN A 151 14.90 -9.21 1.55
CA ASN A 151 14.90 -7.83 1.08
C ASN A 151 15.59 -6.88 2.08
N CYS A 152 16.14 -7.39 3.19
CA CYS A 152 16.83 -6.57 4.17
C CYS A 152 18.27 -6.34 3.72
N LEU A 153 18.59 -5.12 3.27
CA LEU A 153 19.93 -4.76 2.81
C LEU A 153 21.03 -5.15 3.82
N MET A 154 20.78 -4.88 5.11
CA MET A 154 21.75 -5.20 6.16
C MET A 154 21.97 -6.71 6.33
N SER A 155 20.91 -7.51 6.17
CA SER A 155 21.03 -8.97 6.20
C SER A 155 21.80 -9.48 4.99
N VAL A 156 21.46 -9.01 3.79
CA VAL A 156 22.14 -9.39 2.53
C VAL A 156 23.63 -9.02 2.56
N LEU A 157 23.97 -7.80 2.96
CA LEU A 157 25.37 -7.34 3.04
C LEU A 157 26.17 -8.02 4.15
N SER A 158 25.50 -8.52 5.20
CA SER A 158 26.15 -9.26 6.28
C SER A 158 26.48 -10.71 5.91
N GLN A 159 25.94 -11.24 4.81
CA GLN A 159 26.26 -12.59 4.38
C GLN A 159 27.68 -12.63 3.77
N PRO A 160 28.57 -13.52 4.25
CA PRO A 160 29.88 -13.69 3.67
C PRO A 160 29.73 -14.28 2.26
N VAL A 161 30.00 -13.47 1.23
CA VAL A 161 30.05 -13.94 -0.15
C VAL A 161 31.34 -14.73 -0.33
N GLN A 162 31.21 -16.05 -0.56
CA GLN A 162 32.36 -16.90 -0.89
C GLN A 162 32.78 -16.64 -2.33
N LEU A 163 33.89 -15.94 -2.50
CA LEU A 163 34.53 -15.75 -3.80
C LEU A 163 35.18 -17.06 -4.25
N SER A 164 35.10 -17.38 -5.55
CA SER A 164 35.79 -18.55 -6.09
C SER A 164 37.31 -18.38 -5.98
N ASP A 165 38.04 -19.48 -5.84
CA ASP A 165 39.50 -19.41 -5.71
C ASP A 165 40.16 -18.89 -6.99
N GLU A 166 39.57 -19.16 -8.15
CA GLU A 166 39.97 -18.59 -9.44
C GLU A 166 39.82 -17.06 -9.45
N PHE A 167 38.71 -16.53 -8.90
CA PHE A 167 38.51 -15.08 -8.80
C PHE A 167 39.51 -14.44 -7.84
N LYS A 168 39.79 -15.09 -6.70
CA LYS A 168 40.79 -14.59 -5.73
C LYS A 168 42.18 -14.51 -6.35
N GLN A 169 42.57 -15.51 -7.16
CA GLN A 169 43.87 -15.54 -7.83
C GLN A 169 43.99 -14.48 -8.93
N ASN A 170 42.90 -14.16 -9.62
CA ASN A 170 42.88 -13.21 -10.73
C ASN A 170 42.31 -11.84 -10.35
N TYR A 171 42.20 -11.54 -9.06
CA TYR A 171 41.52 -10.34 -8.56
C TYR A 171 42.15 -9.04 -9.06
N GLU A 172 43.48 -8.96 -9.06
CA GLU A 172 44.20 -7.77 -9.56
C GLU A 172 43.94 -7.53 -11.04
N LYS A 173 43.97 -8.59 -11.85
CA LYS A 173 43.69 -8.52 -13.28
C LYS A 173 42.26 -8.06 -13.55
N TRP A 174 41.29 -8.58 -12.79
CA TRP A 174 39.89 -8.15 -12.89
C TRP A 174 39.72 -6.66 -12.52
N LEU A 175 40.44 -6.16 -11.51
CA LEU A 175 40.42 -4.73 -11.17
C LEU A 175 40.93 -3.86 -12.31
N GLU A 176 42.05 -4.23 -12.93
CA GLU A 176 42.59 -3.50 -14.07
C GLU A 176 41.63 -3.50 -15.26
N GLU A 177 41.12 -4.67 -15.63
CA GLU A 177 40.27 -4.85 -16.80
C GLU A 177 38.87 -4.25 -16.61
N GLU A 178 38.18 -4.54 -15.50
CA GLU A 178 36.75 -4.22 -15.37
C GLU A 178 36.46 -2.96 -14.54
N VAL A 179 37.39 -2.55 -13.67
CA VAL A 179 37.16 -1.40 -12.75
C VAL A 179 37.94 -0.17 -13.18
N PHE A 180 39.23 -0.31 -13.49
CA PHE A 180 40.08 0.83 -13.83
C PHE A 180 40.05 1.17 -15.33
N SER A 181 40.01 0.17 -16.22
CA SER A 181 40.03 0.43 -17.65
C SER A 181 38.66 0.85 -18.21
N VAL A 182 37.56 0.45 -17.56
CA VAL A 182 36.20 0.79 -17.98
C VAL A 182 35.78 2.12 -17.33
N PRO A 183 35.55 3.19 -18.11
CA PRO A 183 35.05 4.44 -17.56
C PRO A 183 33.65 4.24 -16.97
N ILE A 184 33.54 4.39 -15.65
CA ILE A 184 32.26 4.26 -14.93
C ILE A 184 31.31 5.34 -15.43
N ASN A 185 30.18 4.92 -16.01
CA ASN A 185 29.12 5.84 -16.41
C ASN A 185 28.31 6.28 -15.19
N TRP A 186 28.84 7.26 -14.45
CA TRP A 186 28.23 7.81 -13.24
C TRP A 186 26.80 8.31 -13.44
N SER A 187 26.46 8.78 -14.64
CA SER A 187 25.10 9.17 -15.01
C SER A 187 24.09 8.02 -14.87
N HIS A 188 24.50 6.78 -15.16
CA HIS A 188 23.62 5.61 -15.02
C HIS A 188 23.50 5.14 -13.56
N VAL A 189 24.57 5.31 -12.77
CA VAL A 189 24.62 4.91 -11.35
C VAL A 189 23.82 5.87 -10.47
N LEU A 190 23.86 7.17 -10.77
CA LEU A 190 23.22 8.22 -9.97
C LEU A 190 21.76 8.52 -10.38
N ALA A 191 21.26 7.93 -11.46
CA ALA A 191 19.91 8.19 -11.97
C ALA A 191 18.78 7.43 -11.24
N ARG A 192 18.98 7.01 -9.98
CA ARG A 192 17.94 6.37 -9.15
C ARG A 192 17.32 7.32 -8.15
#